data_AF-A0A972E8B4-F1
#
_entry.id   AF-A0A972E8B4-F1
#
_cell.length_a   1.000
_cell.length_b   1.000
_cell.length_c   1.000
_cell.angle_alpha   90.00
_cell.angle_beta   90.00
_cell.angle_gamma   90.00
#
_symmetry.space_group_name_H-M   'P 1'
#
loop_
_entity.id
_entity.type
_entity.pdbx_description
1 polymer ?
#
loop_
_entity_poly.entity_id
_entity_poly.type
_entity_poly.pdbx_seq_one_letter_code
_entity_poly.pdbx_strand_id
1 'polypeptide(L)' 'MNNSPCFSTVLDNELVKANFDLDQVIDCVEQTWRWHGEGKVVMPPKVTTDMTSMGVAGWFNSMPSYIQPLDCAGAKI' A
#
# COMPACT_ATOMS: atom_id res chain seq x y z
N MET A 1 7.63 7.79 -24.37
CA MET A 1 7.23 8.45 -23.11
C MET A 1 5.82 8.94 -23.33
N ASN A 2 4.83 8.38 -22.62
CA ASN A 2 3.42 8.79 -22.76
C ASN A 2 3.19 10.10 -22.01
N ASN A 3 2.78 11.15 -22.73
CA ASN A 3 2.42 12.46 -22.18
C ASN A 3 0.93 12.53 -21.80
N SER A 4 0.41 11.49 -21.14
CA SER A 4 -0.97 11.53 -20.62
C SER A 4 -1.01 12.43 -19.37
N PRO A 5 -2.04 13.30 -19.23
CA PRO A 5 -2.20 14.11 -18.03
C PRO A 5 -2.28 13.22 -16.79
N CYS A 6 -1.46 13.54 -15.78
CA CYS A 6 -1.49 12.89 -14.47
C CYS A 6 -2.56 13.57 -13.62
N PHE A 7 -3.64 12.85 -13.34
CA PHE A 7 -4.67 13.31 -12.42
C PHE A 7 -4.38 12.74 -11.03
N SER A 8 -4.43 13.58 -10.00
CA SER A 8 -4.31 13.17 -8.60
C SER A 8 -5.66 13.31 -7.91
N THR A 9 -6.10 12.24 -7.26
CA THR A 9 -7.30 12.23 -6.41
C THR A 9 -6.87 12.16 -4.95
N VAL A 10 -7.46 13.01 -4.11
CA VAL A 10 -7.26 12.96 -2.65
C VAL A 10 -8.51 12.37 -2.03
N LEU A 11 -8.34 11.30 -1.24
CA LEU A 11 -9.42 10.62 -0.51
C LEU A 11 -9.23 10.86 0.99
N ASP A 12 -10.30 11.17 1.70
CA ASP A 12 -10.30 11.27 3.16
C ASP A 12 -10.83 9.99 3.82
N ASN A 13 -10.76 9.95 5.15
CA ASN A 13 -11.18 8.78 5.92
C ASN A 13 -12.68 8.49 5.80
N GLU A 14 -13.52 9.51 5.61
CA GLU A 14 -14.97 9.31 5.53
C GLU A 14 -15.35 8.69 4.19
N LEU A 15 -14.70 9.13 3.10
CA LEU A 15 -14.85 8.53 1.78
C LEU A 15 -14.34 7.09 1.78
N VAL A 16 -13.20 6.78 2.42
CA VAL A 16 -12.74 5.40 2.57
C VAL A 16 -13.80 4.56 3.31
N LYS A 17 -14.23 4.97 4.50
CA LYS A 17 -15.22 4.19 5.29
C LYS A 17 -16.54 3.98 4.55
N ALA A 18 -16.98 4.94 3.74
CA ALA A 18 -18.23 4.86 2.99
C ALA A 18 -18.16 3.88 1.81
N ASN A 19 -16.97 3.45 1.38
CA ASN A 19 -16.77 2.67 0.15
C ASN A 19 -16.19 1.26 0.37
N PHE A 20 -15.93 0.84 1.60
CA PHE A 20 -15.47 -0.51 1.93
C PHE A 20 -16.41 -1.21 2.89
N ASP A 21 -16.82 -2.43 2.56
CA ASP A 21 -17.44 -3.35 3.51
C ASP A 21 -16.43 -4.37 4.06
N LEU A 22 -16.77 -5.02 5.18
CA LEU A 22 -15.84 -5.91 5.87
C LEU A 22 -15.54 -7.18 5.05
N ASP A 23 -16.51 -7.71 4.33
CA ASP A 23 -16.36 -8.94 3.54
C ASP A 23 -15.40 -8.71 2.37
N GLN A 24 -15.52 -7.57 1.68
CA GLN A 24 -14.57 -7.12 0.64
C GLN A 24 -13.14 -7.00 1.18
N VAL A 25 -12.98 -6.49 2.40
CA VAL A 25 -11.65 -6.36 3.03
C VAL A 25 -11.06 -7.72 3.33
N ILE A 26 -11.85 -8.65 3.86
CA ILE A 26 -11.40 -10.03 4.14
C ILE A 26 -10.98 -10.71 2.84
N ASP A 27 -11.84 -10.69 1.82
CA ASP A 27 -11.55 -11.28 0.50
C ASP A 27 -10.26 -10.69 -0.10
N CYS A 28 -10.09 -9.37 -0.04
CA CYS A 28 -8.90 -8.69 -0.55
C CYS A 28 -7.61 -9.17 0.16
N VAL A 29 -7.65 -9.31 1.48
CA VAL A 29 -6.50 -9.79 2.27
C VAL A 29 -6.17 -11.24 1.94
N GLU A 30 -7.16 -12.13 1.92
CA GLU A 30 -6.96 -13.55 1.61
C GLU A 30 -6.38 -13.76 0.22
N GLN A 31 -6.92 -13.06 -0.78
CA GLN A 31 -6.40 -13.13 -2.15
C GLN A 31 -4.99 -12.59 -2.26
N THR A 32 -4.68 -11.48 -1.57
CA THR A 32 -3.32 -10.93 -1.55
C THR A 32 -2.32 -11.90 -0.95
N TRP A 33 -2.67 -12.58 0.13
CA TRP A 33 -1.83 -13.64 0.72
C TRP A 33 -1.62 -14.81 -0.23
N ARG A 34 -2.68 -15.27 -0.90
CA ARG A 34 -2.59 -16.30 -1.92
C ARG A 34 -1.64 -15.89 -3.05
N TRP A 35 -1.83 -14.70 -3.62
CA TRP A 35 -1.00 -14.18 -4.71
C TRP A 35 0.46 -13.99 -4.31
N HIS A 36 0.71 -13.61 -3.06
CA HIS A 36 2.06 -13.55 -2.52
C HIS A 36 2.71 -14.95 -2.50
N GLY A 37 1.99 -15.98 -2.04
CA GLY A 37 2.44 -17.37 -2.09
C GLY A 37 2.65 -17.91 -3.51
N GLU A 38 1.92 -17.38 -4.49
CA GLU A 38 2.04 -17.71 -5.92
C GLU A 38 3.14 -16.91 -6.65
N GLY A 39 3.89 -16.04 -5.96
CA GLY A 39 4.94 -15.21 -6.56
C GLY A 39 4.43 -14.06 -7.44
N LYS A 40 3.17 -13.64 -7.27
CA LYS A 40 2.50 -12.58 -8.05
C LYS A 40 2.54 -11.21 -7.38
N VAL A 41 3.26 -11.07 -6.28
CA VAL A 41 3.40 -9.83 -5.51
C VAL A 41 4.88 -9.49 -5.38
N VAL A 42 5.25 -8.27 -5.76
CA VAL A 42 6.57 -7.71 -5.45
C VAL A 42 6.42 -6.89 -4.17
N MET A 43 7.00 -7.36 -3.07
CA MET A 43 6.94 -6.70 -1.77
C MET A 43 8.31 -6.81 -1.09
N PRO A 44 9.16 -5.77 -1.16
CA PRO A 44 10.40 -5.75 -0.39
C PRO A 44 10.11 -5.71 1.12
N PRO A 45 11.09 -6.06 1.98
CA PRO A 45 10.98 -5.84 3.41
C PRO A 45 10.66 -4.38 3.73
N LYS A 46 9.88 -4.14 4.78
CA LYS A 46 9.59 -2.79 5.27
C LYS A 46 10.91 -2.03 5.52
N VAL A 47 10.93 -0.75 5.15
CA VAL A 47 12.04 0.14 5.49
C VAL A 47 11.61 0.99 6.67
N THR A 48 12.40 1.00 7.74
CA THR A 48 12.13 1.81 8.93
C THR A 48 13.08 2.99 8.97
N THR A 49 12.53 4.20 9.00
CA THR A 49 13.29 5.43 9.23
C THR A 49 13.28 5.74 10.71
N ASP A 50 14.30 5.28 11.43
CA ASP A 50 14.53 5.65 12.81
C ASP A 50 15.18 7.04 12.89
N MET A 51 14.57 7.96 13.64
CA MET A 51 15.04 9.34 13.79
C MET A 51 15.76 9.59 15.12
N THR A 52 15.97 8.55 15.94
CA THR A 52 16.61 8.67 17.26
C THR A 52 18.04 9.23 17.17
N SER A 53 18.79 8.92 16.11
CA SER A 53 20.13 9.47 15.86
C SER A 53 20.14 10.99 15.69
N MET A 54 18.98 11.60 15.40
CA MET A 54 18.78 13.04 15.27
C MET A 54 18.09 13.65 16.50
N GLY A 55 17.95 12.90 17.60
CA GLY A 55 17.31 13.36 18.83
C GLY A 55 15.77 13.36 18.79
N VAL A 56 15.14 12.77 17.77
CA VAL A 56 13.67 12.64 17.69
C VAL A 56 13.27 11.24 18.14
N ALA A 57 12.45 11.17 19.20
CA ALA A 57 11.92 9.90 19.71
C ALA A 57 10.76 9.39 18.84
N GLY A 58 11.05 8.97 17.61
CA GLY A 58 10.05 8.48 16.67
C GLY A 58 10.64 7.80 15.44
N TRP A 59 9.78 7.09 14.73
CA TRP A 59 10.10 6.43 13.46
C TRP A 59 8.88 6.47 12.54
N PHE A 60 9.12 6.31 11.24
CA PHE A 60 8.07 5.96 10.28
C PHE A 60 8.53 4.79 9.41
N ASN A 61 7.58 4.14 8.73
CA ASN A 61 7.90 3.00 7.87
C ASN A 61 7.58 3.34 6.42
N SER A 62 8.26 2.71 5.48
CA SER A 62 7.82 2.64 4.10
C SER A 62 7.57 1.19 3.73
N MET A 63 6.38 0.92 3.21
CA MET A 63 5.93 -0.41 2.78
C MET A 63 5.39 -0.32 1.35
N PRO A 64 6.28 -0.28 0.33
CA PRO A 64 5.88 -0.33 -1.06
C PRO A 64 5.52 -1.76 -1.50
N SER A 65 4.60 -1.89 -2.44
CA SER A 65 4.27 -3.18 -3.08
C SER A 65 3.70 -2.98 -4.49
N TYR A 66 3.85 -4.01 -5.33
CA TYR A 66 3.12 -4.18 -6.59
C TYR A 66 2.39 -5.52 -6.57
N ILE A 67 1.10 -5.49 -6.91
CA ILE A 67 0.21 -6.66 -6.95
C ILE A 67 -0.19 -6.90 -8.41
N GLN A 68 0.41 -7.91 -9.04
CA GLN A 68 0.24 -8.18 -10.47
C GLN A 68 -1.23 -8.44 -10.87
N PRO A 69 -2.03 -9.24 -10.13
CA PRO A 69 -3.41 -9.52 -10.55
C PRO A 69 -4.33 -8.31 -10.59
N LEU A 70 -3.97 -7.23 -9.89
CA LEU A 70 -4.70 -5.97 -9.85
C LEU A 70 -4.05 -4.88 -10.73
N ASP A 71 -2.88 -5.16 -11.31
CA ASP A 71 -2.01 -4.17 -11.94
C ASP A 71 -1.85 -2.89 -11.10
N CYS A 72 -1.64 -3.06 -9.80
CA CYS A 72 -1.69 -1.99 -8.82
C CYS A 72 -0.37 -1.87 -8.07
N ALA A 73 0.16 -0.64 -8.00
CA ALA A 73 1.31 -0.29 -7.17
C ALA A 73 0.89 0.71 -6.09
N GLY A 74 1.38 0.52 -4.87
CA GLY A 74 1.08 1.40 -3.74
C GLY A 74 2.18 1.39 -2.69
N ALA A 75 2.22 2.43 -1.87
CA ALA A 75 3.11 2.52 -0.72
C ALA A 75 2.34 3.01 0.50
N LYS A 76 2.54 2.34 1.64
CA LYS A 76 2.07 2.80 2.94
C LYS A 76 3.22 3.44 3.71
N ILE A 77 2.98 4.63 4.23
CA ILE A 77 3.89 5.43 5.07
C ILE A 77 3.39 5.43 6.52
#